data_AF-A0A965ULA9-F1
#
_entry.id   AF-A0A965ULA9-F1
#
_cell.length_a   1.000
_cell.length_b   1.000
_cell.length_c   1.000
_cell.angle_alpha   90.00
_cell.angle_beta   90.00
_cell.angle_gamma   90.00
#
_symmetry.space_group_name_H-M   'P 1'
#
loop_
_entity.id
_entity.type
_entity.pdbx_description
1 polymer ?
#
loop_
_entity_poly.entity_id
_entity_poly.type
_entity_poly.pdbx_seq_one_letter_code
_entity_poly.pdbx_strand_id
1 'polypeptide(L)'
;MKKVKLISGLVLSAFILLLSAYGCDPEDIKKNPTIGGNTDFAENQVGSISKLYVSGDDSQAQLKVTDNQGGVITVEATFTIPAKYKSTIENLGETFYGSKTKFIDSQGKFKSSFKVKNSSEGIAFYDPKDRQVVAMKYDTKVGEKWSFDKANGEKIDFKVTHKSDTDDFQYSFFNIKVVKVEQIFHEPGITKIVYIGNHKFGLVGIEFYLEDGTIIKTSRI
;
A
#
# COMPACT_ATOMS: atom_id res chain seq x y z
N MET A 1 28.15 -8.28 4.61
CA MET A 1 27.00 -8.11 3.71
C MET A 1 27.13 -6.75 3.02
N LYS A 2 27.13 -6.69 1.69
CA LYS A 2 27.27 -5.41 0.96
C LYS A 2 25.97 -4.60 1.14
N LYS A 3 26.08 -3.39 1.71
CA LYS A 3 24.97 -2.45 1.84
C LYS A 3 24.49 -2.06 0.44
N VAL A 4 23.33 -2.57 0.02
CA VAL A 4 22.69 -2.16 -1.23
C VAL A 4 22.12 -0.76 -0.99
N LYS A 5 22.63 0.25 -1.70
CA LYS A 5 22.00 1.59 -1.71
C LYS A 5 20.70 1.50 -2.49
N LEU A 6 19.57 1.48 -1.80
CA LEU A 6 18.24 1.50 -2.40
C LEU A 6 17.84 2.94 -2.70
N ILE A 7 18.05 3.38 -3.94
CA ILE A 7 17.66 4.74 -4.38
C ILE A 7 16.19 4.73 -4.84
N SER A 8 15.50 5.84 -4.56
CA SER A 8 14.10 6.26 -4.79
C SER A 8 13.17 5.51 -5.78
N GLY A 9 13.67 4.88 -6.83
CA GLY A 9 12.82 4.20 -7.81
C GLY A 9 12.62 2.70 -7.57
N LEU A 10 13.21 2.15 -6.51
CA LEU A 10 12.88 0.81 -6.00
C LEU A 10 11.54 0.78 -5.24
N VAL A 11 10.91 1.94 -5.08
CA VAL A 11 9.75 2.17 -4.21
C VAL A 11 8.45 1.73 -4.84
N LEU A 12 8.34 1.85 -6.15
CA LEU A 12 7.17 1.36 -6.86
C LEU A 12 7.16 -0.16 -6.92
N SER A 13 8.32 -0.83 -6.79
CA SER A 13 8.42 -2.27 -6.54
C SER A 13 8.27 -2.67 -5.07
N ALA A 14 8.64 -1.79 -4.12
CA ALA A 14 8.39 -1.98 -2.69
C ALA A 14 6.89 -1.93 -2.33
N PHE A 15 6.09 -1.13 -3.05
CA PHE A 15 4.64 -1.08 -2.89
C PHE A 15 3.96 -2.45 -3.17
N ILE A 16 4.58 -3.31 -3.98
CA ILE A 16 4.06 -4.64 -4.34
C ILE A 16 4.62 -5.79 -3.48
N LEU A 17 5.85 -5.66 -2.97
CA LEU A 17 6.38 -6.56 -1.92
C LEU A 17 5.41 -6.65 -0.72
N LEU A 18 4.73 -5.55 -0.41
CA LEU A 18 3.80 -5.48 0.72
C LEU A 18 2.49 -6.24 0.55
N LEU A 19 1.99 -6.36 -0.68
CA LEU A 19 0.67 -6.98 -0.94
C LEU A 19 0.79 -8.49 -1.22
N SER A 20 2.01 -8.96 -1.43
CA SER A 20 2.36 -10.34 -1.78
C SER A 20 2.87 -11.19 -0.62
N ALA A 21 3.31 -10.58 0.48
CA ALA A 21 3.89 -11.27 1.64
C ALA A 21 2.86 -11.80 2.66
N TYR A 22 1.56 -11.67 2.40
CA TYR A 22 0.52 -12.15 3.31
C TYR A 22 0.17 -13.63 3.10
N GLY A 23 1.15 -14.53 2.99
CA GLY A 23 0.89 -15.94 3.27
C GLY A 23 0.53 -16.05 4.75
N CYS A 24 -0.50 -16.81 5.14
CA CYS A 24 -0.79 -17.06 6.56
C CYS A 24 -1.31 -18.45 6.85
N ASP A 25 -0.74 -19.20 7.80
CA ASP A 25 -1.27 -20.50 8.21
C ASP A 25 -2.49 -20.42 9.14
N PRO A 26 -3.37 -21.43 9.15
CA PRO A 26 -4.78 -21.27 9.52
C PRO A 26 -5.10 -21.31 11.01
N GLU A 27 -4.19 -21.77 11.88
CA GLU A 27 -4.67 -22.42 13.12
C GLU A 27 -4.61 -21.58 14.42
N ASP A 28 -4.02 -20.37 14.46
CA ASP A 28 -3.78 -19.69 15.76
C ASP A 28 -4.10 -18.17 15.85
N ILE A 29 -4.88 -17.60 14.93
CA ILE A 29 -4.98 -16.13 14.85
C ILE A 29 -6.19 -15.58 15.63
N LYS A 30 -5.89 -14.74 16.63
CA LYS A 30 -6.88 -13.91 17.33
C LYS A 30 -7.66 -13.06 16.31
N LYS A 31 -8.96 -12.87 16.55
CA LYS A 31 -9.89 -12.10 15.70
C LYS A 31 -9.27 -10.78 15.21
N ASN A 32 -8.80 -10.78 13.95
CA ASN A 32 -8.21 -9.61 13.31
C ASN A 32 -9.24 -8.47 13.24
N PRO A 33 -8.84 -7.20 13.42
CA PRO A 33 -9.77 -6.09 13.23
C PRO A 33 -10.23 -6.08 11.76
N THR A 34 -11.52 -5.86 11.58
CA THR A 34 -12.15 -5.72 10.26
C THR A 34 -12.84 -4.36 10.14
N ILE A 35 -12.99 -3.86 8.92
CA ILE A 35 -13.75 -2.65 8.62
C ILE A 35 -14.97 -2.94 7.72
N GLY A 36 -16.08 -2.32 8.09
CA GLY A 36 -17.32 -2.28 7.34
C GLY A 36 -17.39 -0.98 6.52
N GLY A 37 -18.46 -0.24 6.71
CA GLY A 37 -18.69 1.07 6.10
C GLY A 37 -19.25 1.04 4.68
N ASN A 38 -19.75 2.21 4.26
CA ASN A 38 -20.19 2.44 2.89
C ASN A 38 -18.98 2.50 1.95
N THR A 39 -19.08 1.85 0.79
CA THR A 39 -18.05 1.79 -0.24
C THR A 39 -18.46 2.47 -1.54
N ASP A 40 -19.62 3.14 -1.56
CA ASP A 40 -20.12 3.85 -2.74
C ASP A 40 -19.40 5.18 -2.94
N PHE A 41 -18.18 5.08 -3.46
CA PHE A 41 -17.32 6.21 -3.81
C PHE A 41 -17.02 6.18 -5.31
N ALA A 42 -16.83 7.35 -5.92
CA ALA A 42 -16.49 7.45 -7.34
C ALA A 42 -15.17 6.72 -7.64
N GLU A 43 -14.24 6.76 -6.70
CA GLU A 43 -12.93 6.11 -6.72
C GLU A 43 -13.02 4.58 -6.73
N ASN A 44 -14.13 4.01 -6.28
CA ASN A 44 -14.35 2.56 -6.20
C ASN A 44 -15.08 2.00 -7.44
N GLN A 45 -15.51 2.87 -8.37
CA GLN A 45 -16.24 2.44 -9.55
C GLN A 45 -15.29 1.74 -10.55
N VAL A 46 -15.77 0.67 -11.20
CA VAL A 46 -14.99 -0.03 -12.22
C VAL A 46 -14.66 0.92 -13.36
N GLY A 47 -13.40 0.95 -13.76
CA GLY A 47 -12.89 1.88 -14.76
C GLY A 47 -12.34 3.20 -14.19
N SER A 48 -12.55 3.49 -12.90
CA SER A 48 -11.92 4.64 -12.25
C SER A 48 -10.40 4.53 -12.29
N ILE A 49 -9.75 5.63 -12.66
CA ILE A 49 -8.30 5.74 -12.77
C ILE A 49 -7.82 6.82 -11.81
N SER A 50 -6.77 6.53 -11.06
CA SER A 50 -6.03 7.52 -10.28
C SER A 50 -4.54 7.39 -10.55
N LYS A 51 -3.79 8.46 -10.28
CA LYS A 51 -2.35 8.48 -10.47
C LYS A 51 -1.65 8.61 -9.13
N LEU A 52 -0.62 7.80 -8.93
CA LEU A 52 0.26 7.89 -7.78
C LEU A 52 1.58 8.49 -8.23
N TYR A 53 1.90 9.67 -7.71
CA TYR A 53 3.13 10.39 -8.01
C TYR A 53 4.17 10.14 -6.92
N VAL A 54 5.43 10.02 -7.31
CA VAL A 54 6.55 9.95 -6.37
C VAL A 54 7.13 11.37 -6.22
N SER A 55 7.25 11.85 -4.99
CA SER A 55 7.78 13.20 -4.76
C SER A 55 9.24 13.30 -5.20
N GLY A 56 9.56 14.30 -6.01
CA GLY A 56 10.92 14.54 -6.52
C GLY A 56 11.33 13.64 -7.68
N ASP A 57 10.39 12.94 -8.32
CA ASP A 57 10.61 12.10 -9.49
C ASP A 57 9.41 12.26 -10.46
N ASP A 58 9.67 12.27 -11.77
CA ASP A 58 8.60 12.34 -12.79
C ASP A 58 7.87 10.99 -12.98
N SER A 59 8.28 9.97 -12.22
CA SER A 59 7.65 8.66 -12.20
C SER A 59 6.24 8.71 -11.60
N GLN A 60 5.29 8.12 -12.33
CA GLN A 60 3.91 7.92 -11.88
C GLN A 60 3.50 6.45 -12.05
N ALA A 61 2.69 5.94 -11.13
CA ALA A 61 1.89 4.73 -11.36
C ALA A 61 0.46 5.11 -11.73
N GLN A 62 -0.12 4.34 -12.63
CA GLN A 62 -1.54 4.33 -12.87
C GLN A 62 -2.19 3.25 -12.00
N LEU A 63 -3.22 3.63 -11.25
CA LEU A 63 -4.08 2.74 -10.49
C LEU A 63 -5.45 2.70 -11.16
N LYS A 64 -5.89 1.52 -11.61
CA LYS A 64 -7.18 1.33 -12.27
C LYS A 64 -8.02 0.32 -11.50
N VAL A 65 -9.27 0.68 -11.20
CA VAL A 65 -10.24 -0.29 -10.68
C VAL A 65 -10.71 -1.19 -11.82
N THR A 66 -10.46 -2.49 -11.70
CA THR A 66 -10.82 -3.49 -12.73
C THR A 66 -12.02 -4.33 -12.35
N ASP A 67 -12.35 -4.43 -11.06
CA ASP A 67 -13.48 -5.19 -10.55
C ASP A 67 -13.99 -4.58 -9.24
N ASN A 68 -15.27 -4.77 -8.91
CA ASN A 68 -15.88 -4.37 -7.64
C ASN A 68 -16.94 -5.40 -7.24
N GLN A 69 -16.63 -6.19 -6.20
CA GLN A 69 -17.51 -7.22 -5.67
C GLN A 69 -17.94 -6.83 -4.26
N GLY A 70 -19.17 -6.32 -4.13
CA GLY A 70 -19.75 -5.99 -2.82
C GLY A 70 -18.93 -4.97 -2.02
N GLY A 71 -18.28 -4.01 -2.69
CA GLY A 71 -17.47 -2.97 -2.05
C GLY A 71 -16.01 -3.34 -1.84
N VAL A 72 -15.58 -4.54 -2.27
CA VAL A 72 -14.17 -4.90 -2.39
C VAL A 72 -13.74 -4.72 -3.83
N ILE A 73 -12.85 -3.76 -4.06
CA ILE A 73 -12.36 -3.43 -5.39
C ILE A 73 -11.06 -4.17 -5.70
N THR A 74 -10.88 -4.57 -6.96
CA THR A 74 -9.58 -5.00 -7.48
C THR A 74 -8.94 -3.81 -8.18
N VAL A 75 -7.75 -3.43 -7.72
CA VAL A 75 -6.95 -2.33 -8.28
C VAL A 75 -5.77 -2.91 -9.01
N GLU A 76 -5.66 -2.59 -10.30
CA GLU A 76 -4.48 -2.84 -11.12
C GLU A 76 -3.54 -1.63 -11.06
N ALA A 77 -2.30 -1.87 -10.63
CA ALA A 77 -1.22 -0.90 -10.66
C ALA A 77 -0.30 -1.16 -11.86
N THR A 78 -0.09 -0.13 -12.67
CA THR A 78 0.80 -0.18 -13.84
C THR A 78 1.78 0.99 -13.82
N PHE A 79 3.06 0.74 -14.10
CA PHE A 79 4.06 1.79 -14.25
C PHE A 79 5.24 1.39 -15.14
N THR A 80 5.94 2.38 -15.70
CA THR A 80 7.16 2.15 -16.48
C THR A 80 8.31 1.82 -15.54
N ILE A 81 8.93 0.66 -15.74
CA ILE A 81 10.09 0.24 -14.94
C ILE A 81 11.32 1.01 -15.41
N PRO A 82 11.96 1.84 -14.56
CA PRO A 82 13.25 2.42 -14.91
C PRO A 82 14.29 1.31 -15.08
N ALA A 83 15.12 1.39 -16.13
CA ALA A 83 16.06 0.32 -16.51
C ALA A 83 16.92 -0.21 -15.34
N LYS A 84 17.35 0.66 -14.44
CA LYS A 84 18.14 0.32 -13.24
C LYS A 84 17.43 -0.61 -12.24
N TYR A 85 16.10 -0.74 -12.29
CA TYR A 85 15.31 -1.58 -11.36
C TYR A 85 14.71 -2.82 -12.02
N LYS A 86 14.93 -3.02 -13.33
CA LYS A 86 14.37 -4.16 -14.06
C LYS A 86 14.81 -5.49 -13.44
N SER A 87 16.11 -5.65 -13.19
CA SER A 87 16.65 -6.86 -12.56
C SER A 87 16.14 -7.07 -11.14
N THR A 88 15.92 -6.00 -10.37
CA THR A 88 15.32 -6.09 -9.04
C THR A 88 13.90 -6.65 -9.13
N ILE A 89 13.06 -6.12 -10.02
CA ILE A 89 11.67 -6.57 -10.19
C ILE A 89 11.62 -8.02 -10.68
N GLU A 90 12.49 -8.38 -11.63
CA GLU A 90 12.63 -9.77 -12.09
C GLU A 90 13.03 -10.71 -10.95
N ASN A 91 14.00 -10.32 -10.12
CA ASN A 91 14.43 -11.12 -8.97
C ASN A 91 13.33 -11.25 -7.91
N LEU A 92 12.50 -10.22 -7.72
CA LEU A 92 11.34 -10.31 -6.82
C LEU A 92 10.29 -11.28 -7.36
N GLY A 93 9.97 -11.21 -8.65
CA GLY A 93 9.08 -12.17 -9.29
C GLY A 93 9.60 -13.60 -9.17
N GLU A 94 10.90 -13.81 -9.35
CA GLU A 94 11.52 -15.12 -9.16
C GLU A 94 11.44 -15.59 -7.71
N THR A 95 11.80 -14.75 -6.75
CA THR A 95 11.91 -15.12 -5.34
C THR A 95 10.55 -15.44 -4.72
N PHE A 96 9.53 -14.64 -5.00
CA PHE A 96 8.22 -14.76 -4.37
C PHE A 96 7.22 -15.58 -5.19
N TYR A 97 7.45 -15.73 -6.50
CA TYR A 97 6.49 -16.34 -7.42
C TYR A 97 7.09 -17.33 -8.41
N GLY A 98 8.40 -17.62 -8.33
CA GLY A 98 9.09 -18.52 -9.27
C GLY A 98 9.04 -18.04 -10.72
N SER A 99 8.84 -16.73 -10.94
CA SER A 99 8.70 -16.17 -12.29
C SER A 99 9.22 -14.74 -12.37
N LYS A 100 10.34 -14.56 -13.08
CA LYS A 100 10.91 -13.23 -13.42
C LYS A 100 9.94 -12.28 -14.10
N THR A 101 8.95 -12.80 -14.83
CA THR A 101 7.98 -12.00 -15.56
C THR A 101 6.66 -11.83 -14.82
N LYS A 102 6.54 -12.33 -13.59
CA LYS A 102 5.30 -12.27 -12.79
C LYS A 102 4.67 -10.88 -12.76
N PHE A 103 5.51 -9.86 -12.68
CA PHE A 103 5.12 -8.47 -12.55
C PHE A 103 5.37 -7.64 -13.81
N ILE A 104 5.77 -8.28 -14.92
CA ILE A 104 6.18 -7.58 -16.14
C ILE A 104 5.18 -7.94 -17.23
N ASP A 105 4.51 -6.91 -17.77
CA ASP A 105 3.59 -7.09 -18.88
C ASP A 105 4.33 -7.29 -20.22
N SER A 106 3.57 -7.53 -21.29
CA SER A 106 4.13 -7.73 -22.63
C SER A 106 4.85 -6.49 -23.19
N GLN A 107 4.65 -5.31 -22.60
CA GLN A 107 5.33 -4.06 -22.97
C GLN A 107 6.57 -3.79 -22.10
N GLY A 108 6.92 -4.69 -21.17
CA GLY A 108 8.03 -4.50 -20.26
C GLY A 108 7.73 -3.52 -19.11
N LYS A 109 6.46 -3.19 -18.88
CA LYS A 109 6.02 -2.36 -17.76
C LYS A 109 5.71 -3.23 -16.56
N PHE A 110 5.78 -2.62 -15.39
CA PHE A 110 5.28 -3.26 -14.19
C PHE A 110 3.75 -3.35 -14.27
N LYS A 111 3.19 -4.51 -13.91
CA LYS A 111 1.76 -4.73 -13.75
C LYS A 111 1.47 -5.70 -12.60
N SER A 112 0.62 -5.29 -11.66
CA SER A 112 0.13 -6.16 -10.58
C SER A 112 -1.26 -5.73 -10.13
N SER A 113 -2.01 -6.66 -9.54
CA SER A 113 -3.36 -6.41 -9.04
C SER A 113 -3.48 -6.79 -7.57
N PHE A 114 -4.26 -6.01 -6.82
CA PHE A 114 -4.52 -6.25 -5.40
C PHE A 114 -5.95 -5.85 -5.04
N LYS A 115 -6.50 -6.51 -4.03
CA LYS A 115 -7.86 -6.27 -3.52
C LYS A 115 -7.82 -5.27 -2.38
N VAL A 116 -8.74 -4.31 -2.40
CA VAL A 116 -8.86 -3.22 -1.41
C VAL A 116 -10.32 -3.05 -1.03
N LYS A 117 -10.57 -2.82 0.26
CA LYS A 117 -11.80 -2.19 0.73
C LYS A 117 -11.50 -0.76 1.13
N ASN A 118 -11.98 0.19 0.33
CA ASN A 118 -11.94 1.61 0.62
C ASN A 118 -13.36 2.03 1.03
N SER A 119 -13.57 2.31 2.31
CA SER A 119 -14.90 2.56 2.87
C SER A 119 -14.93 3.79 3.77
N SER A 120 -16.13 4.21 4.17
CA SER A 120 -16.33 5.30 5.12
C SER A 120 -15.72 5.06 6.51
N GLU A 121 -15.35 3.82 6.83
CA GLU A 121 -14.74 3.45 8.12
C GLU A 121 -13.21 3.37 8.05
N GLY A 122 -12.64 3.17 6.86
CA GLY A 122 -11.20 3.04 6.72
C GLY A 122 -10.76 2.41 5.40
N ILE A 123 -9.53 1.86 5.43
CA ILE A 123 -8.90 1.20 4.30
C ILE A 123 -8.33 -0.12 4.75
N ALA A 124 -8.62 -1.16 3.98
CA ALA A 124 -8.04 -2.47 4.19
C ALA A 124 -7.62 -3.12 2.88
N PHE A 125 -6.51 -3.85 2.94
CA PHE A 125 -6.05 -4.73 1.87
C PHE A 125 -6.54 -6.14 2.12
N TYR A 126 -6.57 -6.96 1.07
CA TYR A 126 -6.84 -8.39 1.21
C TYR A 126 -5.58 -9.16 0.88
N ASP A 127 -5.31 -10.15 1.71
CA ASP A 127 -4.24 -11.10 1.46
C ASP A 127 -4.64 -12.18 0.42
N PRO A 128 -3.69 -13.01 -0.04
CA PRO A 128 -3.99 -14.13 -0.93
C PRO A 128 -5.00 -15.16 -0.39
N LYS A 129 -5.35 -15.13 0.91
CA LYS A 129 -6.38 -15.97 1.53
C LYS A 129 -7.70 -15.22 1.75
N ASP A 130 -7.87 -14.06 1.11
CA ASP A 130 -9.05 -13.18 1.20
C ASP A 130 -9.38 -12.69 2.62
N ARG A 131 -8.36 -12.59 3.49
CA ARG A 131 -8.50 -12.01 4.83
C ARG A 131 -8.18 -10.52 4.78
N GLN A 132 -8.92 -9.76 5.57
CA GLN A 132 -8.80 -8.32 5.62
C GLN A 132 -7.62 -7.90 6.51
N VAL A 133 -6.71 -7.12 5.94
CA VAL A 133 -5.61 -6.43 6.62
C VAL A 133 -5.93 -4.94 6.68
N VAL A 134 -6.48 -4.50 7.81
CA VAL A 134 -6.86 -3.09 8.04
C VAL A 134 -5.60 -2.25 8.16
N ALA A 135 -5.34 -1.44 7.14
CA ALA A 135 -4.24 -0.48 7.14
C ALA A 135 -4.62 0.82 7.86
N MET A 136 -5.92 1.16 7.89
CA MET A 136 -6.38 2.41 8.49
C MET A 136 -7.83 2.32 8.95
N LYS A 137 -8.13 3.01 10.06
CA LYS A 137 -9.49 3.34 10.51
C LYS A 137 -9.59 4.86 10.66
N TYR A 138 -10.71 5.47 10.26
CA TYR A 138 -10.90 6.93 10.38
C TYR A 138 -11.38 7.35 11.77
N ASP A 139 -12.23 6.52 12.39
CA ASP A 139 -12.59 6.68 13.79
C ASP A 139 -11.53 6.04 14.69
N THR A 140 -10.46 6.79 14.91
CA THR A 140 -9.33 6.36 15.73
C THR A 140 -8.77 7.54 16.52
N LYS A 141 -7.91 7.24 17.49
CA LYS A 141 -7.17 8.20 18.31
C LYS A 141 -5.68 8.03 18.11
N VAL A 142 -4.92 9.12 18.19
CA VAL A 142 -3.46 9.06 18.17
C VAL A 142 -2.96 8.14 19.28
N GLY A 143 -2.04 7.24 18.94
CA GLY A 143 -1.48 6.24 19.85
C GLY A 143 -2.20 4.90 19.84
N GLU A 144 -3.38 4.78 19.21
CA GLU A 144 -4.05 3.51 19.01
C GLU A 144 -3.21 2.54 18.17
N LYS A 145 -3.28 1.25 18.48
CA LYS A 145 -2.48 0.20 17.84
C LYS A 145 -3.31 -1.04 17.55
N TRP A 146 -2.93 -1.76 16.51
CA TRP A 146 -3.42 -3.11 16.21
C TRP A 146 -2.36 -3.90 15.43
N SER A 147 -2.51 -5.22 15.39
CA SER A 147 -1.53 -6.10 14.76
C SER A 147 -2.21 -7.24 14.01
N PHE A 148 -1.50 -7.81 13.05
CA PHE A 148 -1.89 -9.02 12.32
C PHE A 148 -0.74 -10.02 12.32
N ASP A 149 -1.05 -11.30 12.46
CA ASP A 149 -0.08 -12.38 12.34
C ASP A 149 0.10 -12.79 10.87
N LYS A 150 1.35 -12.94 10.42
CA LYS A 150 1.76 -13.52 9.13
C LYS A 150 1.92 -15.05 9.25
N ALA A 151 2.04 -15.76 8.12
CA ALA A 151 2.29 -17.22 8.07
C ALA A 151 3.55 -17.63 8.80
N ASN A 152 4.59 -16.81 8.66
CA ASN A 152 5.89 -17.07 9.24
C ASN A 152 5.92 -16.79 10.76
N GLY A 153 4.76 -16.45 11.37
CA GLY A 153 4.65 -16.13 12.80
C GLY A 153 5.08 -14.71 13.16
N GLU A 154 5.53 -13.90 12.19
CA GLU A 154 5.83 -12.49 12.42
C GLU A 154 4.54 -11.66 12.53
N LYS A 155 4.65 -10.53 13.23
CA LYS A 155 3.56 -9.57 13.34
C LYS A 155 3.74 -8.40 12.40
N ILE A 156 2.62 -7.90 11.91
CA ILE A 156 2.51 -6.62 11.26
C ILE A 156 1.83 -5.68 12.24
N ASP A 157 2.59 -4.74 12.77
CA ASP A 157 2.10 -3.78 13.76
C ASP A 157 1.72 -2.46 13.10
N PHE A 158 0.54 -1.96 13.46
CA PHE A 158 0.02 -0.67 13.04
C PHE A 158 -0.13 0.27 14.24
N LYS A 159 0.21 1.53 14.05
CA LYS A 159 0.07 2.59 15.07
C LYS A 159 -0.43 3.88 14.44
N VAL A 160 -1.46 4.48 15.02
CA VAL A 160 -1.91 5.82 14.62
C VAL A 160 -0.96 6.86 15.17
N THR A 161 -0.37 7.66 14.29
CA THR A 161 0.61 8.70 14.66
C THR A 161 0.10 10.11 14.48
N HIS A 162 -0.90 10.31 13.64
CA HIS A 162 -1.49 11.62 13.40
C HIS A 162 -2.98 11.50 13.07
N LYS A 163 -3.76 12.47 13.53
CA LYS A 163 -5.13 12.71 13.11
C LYS A 163 -5.35 14.21 13.10
N SER A 164 -5.71 14.75 11.94
CA SER A 164 -5.92 16.19 11.77
C SER A 164 -7.23 16.63 12.42
N ASP A 165 -7.19 17.72 13.17
CA ASP A 165 -8.39 18.42 13.66
C ASP A 165 -8.93 19.41 12.61
N THR A 166 -8.05 19.89 11.72
CA THR A 166 -8.33 20.88 10.66
C THR A 166 -7.79 20.41 9.30
N ASP A 167 -8.19 21.07 8.22
CA ASP A 167 -7.65 20.76 6.89
C ASP A 167 -6.20 21.26 6.78
N ASP A 168 -5.24 20.37 7.03
CA ASP A 168 -3.82 20.67 7.23
C ASP A 168 -2.87 19.93 6.27
N PHE A 169 -3.40 19.05 5.41
CA PHE A 169 -2.63 18.31 4.43
C PHE A 169 -2.96 18.77 3.01
N GLN A 170 -1.96 19.28 2.30
CA GLN A 170 -2.11 19.71 0.91
C GLN A 170 -2.44 18.52 0.01
N TYR A 171 -3.59 18.59 -0.65
CA TYR A 171 -4.07 17.60 -1.62
C TYR A 171 -4.52 18.32 -2.89
N SER A 172 -3.76 18.15 -3.97
CA SER A 172 -3.97 18.91 -5.21
C SER A 172 -3.98 20.43 -4.92
N PHE A 173 -5.08 21.14 -5.16
CA PHE A 173 -5.20 22.59 -4.98
C PHE A 173 -5.79 23.04 -3.63
N PHE A 174 -6.11 22.12 -2.71
CA PHE A 174 -6.75 22.45 -1.43
C PHE A 174 -6.20 21.58 -0.29
N ASN A 175 -6.47 21.97 0.96
CA ASN A 175 -6.09 21.17 2.13
C ASN A 175 -7.21 20.22 2.53
N ILE A 176 -6.83 19.08 3.12
CA ILE A 176 -7.75 18.08 3.65
C ILE A 176 -7.28 17.60 5.03
N LYS A 177 -8.21 17.17 5.88
CA LYS A 177 -7.91 16.39 7.09
C LYS A 177 -7.37 15.02 6.72
N VAL A 178 -6.37 14.54 7.44
CA VAL A 178 -5.82 13.18 7.25
C VAL A 178 -5.65 12.43 8.55
N VAL A 179 -5.65 11.11 8.45
CA VAL A 179 -5.13 10.19 9.45
C VAL A 179 -3.84 9.61 8.92
N LYS A 180 -2.83 9.49 9.78
CA LYS A 180 -1.59 8.78 9.47
C LYS A 180 -1.44 7.54 10.35
N VAL A 181 -1.21 6.41 9.70
CA VAL A 181 -0.98 5.12 10.37
C VAL A 181 0.37 4.59 9.94
N GLU A 182 1.24 4.35 10.92
CA GLU A 182 2.52 3.68 10.74
C GLU A 182 2.33 2.17 10.76
N GLN A 183 2.80 1.48 9.73
CA GLN A 183 3.09 0.06 9.73
C GLN A 183 4.59 -0.14 9.98
N ILE A 184 4.93 -0.90 11.02
CA ILE A 184 6.31 -1.20 11.36
C ILE A 184 6.74 -2.46 10.60
N PHE A 185 7.90 -2.40 9.97
CA PHE A 185 8.51 -3.53 9.25
C PHE A 185 9.66 -4.10 10.05
N HIS A 186 9.79 -5.43 10.01
CA HIS A 186 10.89 -6.15 10.63
C HIS A 186 11.85 -6.75 9.59
N GLU A 187 11.48 -6.69 8.31
CA GLU A 187 12.26 -7.18 7.19
C GLU A 187 13.26 -6.15 6.64
N PRO A 188 14.40 -6.61 6.11
CA PRO A 188 15.45 -5.72 5.63
C PRO A 188 15.02 -4.87 4.43
N GLY A 189 15.36 -3.59 4.46
CA GLY A 189 15.21 -2.63 3.36
C GLY A 189 14.13 -1.57 3.56
N ILE A 190 13.11 -1.82 4.39
CA ILE A 190 12.08 -0.85 4.77
C ILE A 190 11.94 -0.89 6.29
N THR A 191 12.04 0.25 6.94
CA THR A 191 11.90 0.36 8.41
C THR A 191 10.45 0.58 8.82
N LYS A 192 9.71 1.41 8.09
CA LYS A 192 8.28 1.65 8.30
C LYS A 192 7.60 2.20 7.05
N ILE A 193 6.28 2.05 7.04
CA ILE A 193 5.40 2.67 6.05
C ILE A 193 4.37 3.54 6.76
N VAL A 194 4.15 4.75 6.27
CA VAL A 194 3.09 5.63 6.75
C VAL A 194 1.99 5.68 5.71
N TYR A 195 0.82 5.15 6.04
CA TYR A 195 -0.39 5.34 5.26
C TYR A 195 -1.02 6.68 5.62
N ILE A 196 -1.32 7.50 4.61
CA ILE A 196 -2.00 8.79 4.76
C ILE A 196 -3.35 8.71 4.07
N GLY A 197 -4.43 8.84 4.83
CA GLY A 197 -5.78 8.65 4.31
C GLY A 197 -6.76 9.69 4.81
N ASN A 198 -7.85 9.83 4.07
CA ASN A 198 -8.93 10.77 4.32
C ASN A 198 -10.28 10.05 4.15
N HIS A 199 -11.23 10.34 5.05
CA HIS A 199 -12.53 9.68 5.10
C HIS A 199 -13.38 9.79 3.81
N LYS A 200 -13.11 10.79 2.96
CA LYS A 200 -13.80 11.03 1.70
C LYS A 200 -13.04 10.49 0.49
N PHE A 201 -11.71 10.64 0.46
CA PHE A 201 -10.90 10.34 -0.72
C PHE A 201 -10.15 8.99 -0.64
N GLY A 202 -10.21 8.32 0.50
CA GLY A 202 -9.47 7.07 0.72
C GLY A 202 -7.99 7.33 0.99
N LEU A 203 -7.12 6.48 0.43
CA LEU A 203 -5.67 6.63 0.58
C LEU A 203 -5.22 7.78 -0.33
N VAL A 204 -4.60 8.79 0.26
CA VAL A 204 -4.16 10.01 -0.44
C VAL A 204 -2.64 10.11 -0.55
N GLY A 205 -1.91 9.31 0.23
CA GLY A 205 -0.46 9.23 0.14
C GLY A 205 0.14 8.10 0.96
N ILE A 206 1.39 7.77 0.66
CA ILE A 206 2.17 6.78 1.39
C ILE A 206 3.59 7.30 1.55
N GLU A 207 4.17 7.10 2.72
CA GLU A 207 5.60 7.35 2.93
C GLU A 207 6.32 6.04 3.24
N PHE A 208 7.41 5.77 2.54
CA PHE A 208 8.30 4.64 2.79
C PHE A 208 9.58 5.16 3.45
N TYR A 209 9.91 4.60 4.61
CA TYR A 209 11.14 4.92 5.33
C TYR A 209 12.11 3.77 5.16
N LEU A 210 13.24 4.00 4.50
CA LEU A 210 14.26 2.98 4.23
C LEU A 210 15.32 2.93 5.33
N GLU A 211 16.06 1.82 5.41
CA GLU A 211 17.12 1.63 6.42
C GLU A 211 18.28 2.63 6.30
N ASP A 212 18.49 3.20 5.11
CA ASP A 212 19.52 4.20 4.87
C ASP A 212 19.09 5.63 5.23
N GLY A 213 17.90 5.79 5.80
CA GLY A 213 17.31 7.08 6.20
C GLY A 213 16.55 7.80 5.07
N THR A 214 16.54 7.26 3.85
CA THR A 214 15.75 7.82 2.75
C THR A 214 14.26 7.71 3.05
N ILE A 215 13.52 8.81 2.82
CA ILE A 215 12.06 8.84 2.89
C ILE A 215 11.53 9.07 1.48
N ILE A 216 10.73 8.13 0.98
CA ILE A 216 10.03 8.32 -0.29
C ILE A 216 8.56 8.58 -0.01
N LYS A 217 8.07 9.69 -0.56
CA LYS A 217 6.69 10.14 -0.38
C LYS A 217 5.93 9.99 -1.68
N THR A 218 4.73 9.48 -1.59
CA THR A 218 3.80 9.41 -2.70
C THR A 218 2.54 10.22 -2.41
N SER A 219 1.98 10.79 -3.46
CA SER A 219 0.69 11.46 -3.43
C SER A 219 -0.21 10.89 -4.52
N ARG A 220 -1.45 10.57 -4.14
CA ARG A 220 -2.49 10.16 -5.08
C ARG A 220 -3.28 11.39 -5.47
N ILE A 221 -3.51 11.58 -6.77
CA ILE A 221 -4.37 12.64 -7.33
C ILE A 221 -5.27 12.02 -8.39
#